data_AF-A0A7U6R0Q2-F1
#
_entry.id   AF-A0A7U6R0Q2-F1
#
_cell.length_a   1.000
_cell.length_b   1.000
_cell.length_c   1.000
_cell.angle_alpha   90.00
_cell.angle_beta   90.00
_cell.angle_gamma   90.00
#
_symmetry.space_group_name_H-M   'P 1'
#
loop_
_entity.id
_entity.type
_entity.pdbx_description
1 polymer ?
#
loop_
_entity_poly.entity_id
_entity_poly.type
_entity_poly.pdbx_seq_one_letter_code
_entity_poly.pdbx_strand_id
1 'polypeptide(L)'
;MKEKEEEVITFHFDKLKKLINYSDNTPATFVKDLESTYDKLISIKLKVGDERRFIKFVLFTRYSVDIEEKIVEIAVNKEFAWVLNALNVSFTAFELKEFLSLKSSYAKEFYRRMKQFKSTGIWRVSIEEFRKMLDISEKYKIGEIDKWVLKPIQKELGDRFNLKIKKLYNKKSRGRPSVSGFIFTFLREDLEQRKERSIENKKIDKDSFISYFLHRKVRMYDRMTKMFNILAIESMRIKEDETVLIRVQNMDDMYKQVFEFESIRHFENWFSKYGI
;
A
#
# COMPACT_ATOMS: atom_id res chain seq x y z
N MET A 1 20.37 -6.11 -9.93
CA MET A 1 21.23 -5.61 -8.85
C MET A 1 21.28 -6.59 -7.70
N LYS A 2 20.20 -6.83 -6.92
CA LYS A 2 20.28 -7.78 -5.79
C LYS A 2 20.49 -9.26 -6.20
N GLU A 3 20.00 -9.65 -7.38
CA GLU A 3 20.04 -11.04 -7.90
C GLU A 3 20.58 -11.15 -9.33
N LYS A 4 20.98 -10.03 -9.93
CA LYS A 4 21.50 -9.99 -11.29
C LYS A 4 22.91 -9.42 -11.25
N GLU A 5 23.88 -10.22 -11.70
CA GLU A 5 25.29 -9.84 -11.94
C GLU A 5 25.45 -8.81 -13.09
N GLU A 6 24.35 -8.29 -13.63
CA GLU A 6 24.34 -7.26 -14.66
C GLU A 6 25.04 -5.97 -14.16
N GLU A 7 26.10 -5.59 -14.86
CA GLU A 7 26.94 -4.41 -14.55
C GLU A 7 26.20 -3.08 -14.80
N VAL A 8 25.21 -3.11 -15.69
CA VAL A 8 24.36 -2.00 -16.09
C VAL A 8 22.92 -2.47 -16.04
N ILE A 9 22.04 -1.68 -15.40
CA ILE A 9 20.60 -1.92 -15.42
C ILE A 9 19.93 -0.89 -16.31
N THR A 10 19.11 -1.38 -17.22
CA THR A 10 18.29 -0.56 -18.10
C THR A 10 16.84 -0.53 -17.63
N PHE A 11 16.25 0.66 -17.59
CA PHE A 11 14.86 0.90 -17.27
C PHE A 11 14.18 1.73 -18.37
N HIS A 12 13.05 1.24 -18.89
CA HIS A 12 12.18 2.05 -19.74
C HIS A 12 11.43 3.12 -18.92
N PHE A 13 11.23 4.29 -19.51
CA PHE A 13 10.50 5.40 -18.89
C PHE A 13 9.11 4.97 -18.44
N ASP A 14 8.36 4.24 -19.27
CA ASP A 14 7.00 3.81 -18.94
C ASP A 14 6.96 2.91 -17.71
N LYS A 15 7.96 2.04 -17.57
CA LYS A 15 8.10 1.17 -16.39
C LYS A 15 8.38 1.99 -15.14
N LEU A 16 9.30 2.95 -15.20
CA LEU A 16 9.61 3.82 -14.07
C LEU A 16 8.42 4.69 -13.66
N LYS A 17 7.76 5.33 -14.63
CA LYS A 17 6.56 6.16 -14.41
C LYS A 17 5.45 5.36 -13.73
N LYS A 18 5.21 4.13 -14.21
CA LYS A 18 4.23 3.23 -13.60
C LYS A 18 4.61 2.80 -12.18
N LEU A 19 5.89 2.53 -11.94
CA LEU A 19 6.37 2.13 -10.62
C LEU A 19 6.21 3.23 -9.58
N ILE A 20 6.48 4.49 -9.94
CA ILE A 20 6.45 5.62 -8.99
C ILE A 20 5.11 6.36 -8.96
N ASN A 21 4.10 5.89 -9.71
CA ASN A 21 2.85 6.61 -9.96
C ASN A 21 3.10 8.08 -10.38
N TYR A 22 3.99 8.27 -11.36
CA TYR A 22 4.34 9.61 -11.83
C TYR A 22 3.12 10.29 -12.47
N SER A 23 2.75 11.46 -11.94
CA SER A 23 1.50 12.14 -12.30
C SER A 23 1.62 13.09 -13.49
N ASP A 24 2.83 13.54 -13.82
CA ASP A 24 3.06 14.48 -14.91
C ASP A 24 3.27 13.74 -16.24
N ASN A 25 2.57 14.18 -17.27
CA ASN A 25 2.62 13.59 -18.61
C ASN A 25 3.66 14.28 -19.51
N THR A 26 4.30 15.35 -19.06
CA THR A 26 5.28 16.11 -19.83
C THR A 26 6.62 15.34 -19.89
N PRO A 27 7.14 14.99 -21.08
CA PRO A 27 8.40 14.26 -21.17
C PRO A 27 9.59 15.04 -20.59
N ALA A 28 9.64 16.36 -20.81
CA ALA A 28 10.73 17.22 -20.37
C ALA A 28 10.86 17.30 -18.84
N THR A 29 9.74 17.31 -18.11
CA THR A 29 9.76 17.35 -16.64
C THR A 29 10.28 16.04 -16.07
N PHE A 30 9.88 14.90 -16.65
CA PHE A 30 10.40 13.60 -16.26
C PHE A 30 11.91 13.48 -16.47
N VAL A 31 12.44 13.95 -17.60
CA VAL A 31 13.89 13.96 -17.87
C VAL A 31 14.63 14.86 -16.86
N LYS A 32 14.08 16.03 -16.53
CA LYS A 32 14.65 16.92 -15.51
C LYS A 32 14.65 16.30 -14.12
N ASP A 33 13.57 15.60 -13.74
CA ASP A 33 13.49 14.91 -12.45
C ASP A 33 14.48 13.73 -12.38
N LEU A 34 14.65 13.03 -13.49
CA LEU A 34 15.65 11.98 -13.68
C LEU A 34 17.07 12.52 -13.50
N GLU A 35 17.40 13.64 -14.15
CA GLU A 35 18.69 14.33 -14.02
C GLU A 35 18.95 14.76 -12.57
N SER A 36 18.00 15.47 -11.94
CA SER A 36 18.12 15.89 -10.53
C SER A 36 18.25 14.72 -9.56
N THR A 37 17.63 13.59 -9.88
CA THR A 37 17.76 12.36 -9.09
C THR A 37 19.18 11.81 -9.21
N TYR A 38 19.74 11.77 -10.42
CA TYR A 38 21.10 11.29 -10.60
C TYR A 38 22.15 12.20 -9.95
N ASP A 39 22.01 13.52 -10.02
CA ASP A 39 22.88 14.47 -9.32
C ASP A 39 22.98 14.16 -7.82
N LYS A 40 21.84 13.79 -7.22
CA LYS A 40 21.82 13.35 -5.82
C LYS A 40 22.53 12.01 -5.65
N LEU A 41 22.27 11.03 -6.52
CA LEU A 41 22.89 9.71 -6.44
C LEU A 41 24.42 9.76 -6.56
N ILE A 42 24.96 10.54 -7.49
CA ILE A 42 26.42 10.67 -7.67
C ILE A 42 27.10 11.45 -6.54
N SER A 43 26.35 12.34 -5.87
CA SER A 43 26.85 13.05 -4.69
C SER A 43 27.03 12.15 -3.46
N ILE A 44 26.42 10.95 -3.46
CA ILE A 44 26.50 10.01 -2.34
C ILE A 44 27.91 9.41 -2.27
N LYS A 45 28.68 9.85 -1.27
CA LYS A 45 29.99 9.30 -0.91
C LYS A 45 29.84 8.34 0.26
N LEU A 46 30.07 7.07 0.02
CA LEU A 46 30.05 6.03 1.06
C LEU A 46 31.44 5.84 1.65
N LYS A 47 31.49 5.42 2.91
CA LYS A 47 32.71 5.05 3.62
C LYS A 47 32.53 3.64 4.19
N VAL A 48 33.47 2.75 3.90
CA VAL A 48 33.53 1.40 4.49
C VAL A 48 34.90 1.23 5.16
N GLY A 49 34.93 0.62 6.34
CA GLY A 49 36.13 0.42 7.15
C GLY A 49 36.06 1.11 8.51
N ASP A 50 37.17 1.07 9.24
CA ASP A 50 37.28 1.54 10.63
C ASP A 50 38.19 2.77 10.75
N GLU A 51 38.69 3.03 11.96
CA GLU A 51 39.63 4.13 12.25
C GLU A 51 41.04 3.87 11.70
N ARG A 52 41.43 2.60 11.52
CA ARG A 52 42.78 2.20 11.08
C ARG A 52 42.89 2.16 9.55
N ARG A 53 41.85 1.69 8.87
CA ARG A 53 41.77 1.69 7.40
C ARG A 53 40.34 1.88 6.94
N PHE A 54 40.12 2.83 6.05
CA PHE A 54 38.84 3.04 5.40
C PHE A 54 38.99 3.34 3.91
N ILE A 55 37.94 3.04 3.16
CA ILE A 55 37.80 3.35 1.75
C ILE A 55 36.58 4.25 1.58
N LYS A 56 36.71 5.29 0.74
CA LYS A 56 35.60 6.14 0.31
C LYS A 56 35.34 5.91 -1.16
N PHE A 57 34.08 5.77 -1.54
CA PHE A 57 33.70 5.49 -2.92
C PHE A 57 32.32 6.07 -3.26
N VAL A 58 32.06 6.20 -4.54
CA VAL A 58 30.74 6.49 -5.10
C VAL A 58 30.14 5.17 -5.58
N LEU A 59 28.89 4.90 -5.20
CA LEU A 59 28.24 3.63 -5.51
C LEU A 59 27.71 3.57 -6.95
N PHE A 60 27.17 4.68 -7.46
CA PHE A 60 26.64 4.77 -8.82
C PHE A 60 27.67 5.45 -9.72
N THR A 61 28.19 4.71 -10.69
CA THR A 61 29.36 5.11 -11.49
C THR A 61 29.00 5.61 -12.88
N ARG A 62 27.82 5.25 -13.40
CA ARG A 62 27.33 5.71 -14.70
C ARG A 62 25.81 5.88 -14.67
N TYR A 63 25.36 6.88 -15.40
CA TYR A 63 23.96 7.11 -15.71
C TYR A 63 23.84 7.69 -17.12
N SER A 64 23.07 7.03 -17.97
CA SER A 64 22.70 7.52 -19.30
C SER A 64 21.19 7.60 -19.43
N VAL A 65 20.70 8.67 -20.03
CA VAL A 65 19.30 8.83 -20.41
C VAL A 65 19.26 8.94 -21.92
N ASP A 66 18.57 8.00 -22.56
CA ASP A 66 18.23 8.10 -23.96
C ASP A 66 16.78 8.54 -24.07
N ILE A 67 16.57 9.74 -24.62
CA ILE A 67 15.23 10.35 -24.74
C ILE A 67 14.47 9.74 -25.92
N GLU A 68 15.17 9.35 -26.99
CA GLU A 68 14.56 8.79 -28.19
C GLU A 68 14.05 7.37 -27.90
N GLU A 69 14.93 6.53 -27.35
CA GLU A 69 14.61 5.16 -26.93
C GLU A 69 13.84 5.10 -25.60
N LYS A 70 13.74 6.23 -24.89
CA LYS A 70 13.05 6.37 -23.59
C LYS A 70 13.57 5.37 -22.56
N ILE A 71 14.89 5.26 -22.45
CA ILE A 71 15.56 4.37 -21.50
C ILE A 71 16.50 5.14 -20.58
N VAL A 72 16.65 4.61 -19.37
CA VAL A 72 17.65 5.03 -18.39
C VAL A 72 18.54 3.84 -18.11
N GLU A 73 19.85 4.03 -18.20
CA GLU A 73 20.84 3.02 -17.83
C GLU A 73 21.61 3.48 -16.60
N ILE A 74 21.78 2.59 -15.62
CA ILE A 74 22.48 2.87 -14.38
C ILE A 74 23.53 1.78 -14.14
N ALA A 75 24.78 2.17 -13.92
CA ALA A 75 25.85 1.27 -13.50
C ALA A 75 26.25 1.53 -12.06
N VAL A 76 26.64 0.46 -11.37
CA VAL A 76 27.18 0.52 -10.00
C VAL A 76 28.65 0.16 -9.99
N ASN A 77 29.36 0.65 -8.99
CA ASN A 77 30.74 0.25 -8.75
C ASN A 77 30.79 -1.25 -8.43
N LYS A 78 31.43 -2.04 -9.30
CA LYS A 78 31.51 -3.51 -9.18
C LYS A 78 32.14 -3.94 -7.86
N GLU A 79 33.19 -3.25 -7.42
CA GLU A 79 33.90 -3.55 -6.16
C GLU A 79 32.97 -3.42 -4.94
N PHE A 80 31.98 -2.53 -5.02
CA PHE A 80 31.07 -2.22 -3.93
C PHE A 80 29.60 -2.59 -4.21
N ALA A 81 29.32 -3.36 -5.26
CA ALA A 81 27.97 -3.79 -5.59
C ALA A 81 27.31 -4.59 -4.45
N TRP A 82 28.12 -5.31 -3.67
CA TRP A 82 27.70 -6.05 -2.48
C TRP A 82 27.01 -5.16 -1.42
N VAL A 83 27.29 -3.85 -1.40
CA VAL A 83 26.65 -2.91 -0.47
C VAL A 83 25.13 -2.91 -0.66
N LEU A 84 24.65 -3.05 -1.89
CA LEU A 84 23.21 -3.15 -2.18
C LEU A 84 22.59 -4.42 -1.60
N ASN A 85 23.35 -5.51 -1.54
CA ASN A 85 22.91 -6.77 -0.96
C ASN A 85 22.91 -6.70 0.58
N ALA A 86 23.85 -5.94 1.15
CA ALA A 86 23.93 -5.65 2.58
C ALA A 86 22.83 -4.70 3.09
N LEU A 87 22.09 -4.03 2.18
CA LEU A 87 20.90 -3.30 2.57
C LEU A 87 19.83 -4.30 3.03
N ASN A 88 19.60 -4.36 4.35
CA ASN A 88 18.53 -5.11 5.02
C ASN A 88 17.13 -4.52 4.76
N VAL A 89 16.89 -3.99 3.57
CA VAL A 89 15.62 -3.38 3.17
C VAL A 89 15.16 -4.07 1.90
N SER A 90 14.35 -5.11 2.05
CA SER A 90 13.55 -5.66 0.96
C SER A 90 12.12 -5.16 1.11
N PHE A 91 11.65 -4.37 0.14
CA PHE A 91 10.24 -4.05 0.01
C PHE A 91 9.55 -5.11 -0.84
N THR A 92 8.42 -5.62 -0.38
CA THR A 92 7.47 -6.27 -1.29
C THR A 92 6.86 -5.23 -2.24
N ALA A 93 6.32 -5.67 -3.38
CA ALA A 93 5.65 -4.75 -4.32
C ALA A 93 4.50 -3.97 -3.65
N PHE A 94 3.80 -4.61 -2.72
CA PHE A 94 2.79 -3.96 -1.90
C PHE A 94 3.40 -2.88 -1.02
N GLU A 95 4.42 -3.21 -0.22
CA GLU A 95 5.08 -2.25 0.67
C GLU A 95 5.69 -1.06 -0.09
N LEU A 96 6.16 -1.27 -1.32
CA LEU A 96 6.62 -0.20 -2.20
C LEU A 96 5.45 0.71 -2.59
N LYS A 97 4.30 0.15 -2.99
CA LYS A 97 3.10 0.92 -3.29
C LYS A 97 2.59 1.70 -2.07
N GLU A 98 2.63 1.10 -0.88
CA GLU A 98 2.30 1.81 0.37
C GLU A 98 3.25 3.00 0.57
N PHE A 99 4.56 2.78 0.45
CA PHE A 99 5.57 3.80 0.65
C PHE A 99 5.44 4.98 -0.32
N LEU A 100 5.15 4.69 -1.59
CA LEU A 100 4.98 5.71 -2.64
C LEU A 100 3.73 6.56 -2.43
N SER A 101 2.71 6.03 -1.76
CA SER A 101 1.50 6.80 -1.43
C SER A 101 1.72 7.86 -0.34
N LEU A 102 2.83 7.75 0.41
CA LEU A 102 3.18 8.70 1.46
C LEU A 102 3.71 10.00 0.86
N LYS A 103 3.32 11.14 1.46
CA LYS A 103 3.73 12.47 1.02
C LYS A 103 4.80 13.06 1.93
N SER A 104 4.64 12.92 3.24
CA SER A 104 5.62 13.43 4.21
C SER A 104 6.92 12.63 4.19
N SER A 105 8.06 13.32 4.17
CA SER A 105 9.39 12.72 4.35
C SER A 105 9.50 12.01 5.71
N TYR A 106 8.94 12.60 6.76
CA TYR A 106 8.88 11.97 8.09
C TYR A 106 7.98 10.74 8.12
N ALA A 107 6.84 10.75 7.43
CA ALA A 107 6.00 9.55 7.31
C ALA A 107 6.73 8.43 6.56
N LYS A 108 7.47 8.77 5.49
CA LYS A 108 8.32 7.82 4.76
C LYS A 108 9.40 7.20 5.65
N GLU A 109 10.18 8.01 6.36
CA GLU A 109 11.23 7.48 7.26
C GLU A 109 10.63 6.66 8.40
N PHE A 110 9.54 7.12 9.00
CA PHE A 110 8.83 6.36 10.02
C PHE A 110 8.32 5.02 9.49
N TYR A 111 7.72 4.99 8.30
CA TYR A 111 7.24 3.77 7.67
C TYR A 111 8.36 2.74 7.48
N ARG A 112 9.56 3.17 7.06
CA ARG A 112 10.74 2.28 6.97
C ARG A 112 11.05 1.64 8.32
N ARG A 113 11.07 2.44 9.39
CA ARG A 113 11.31 1.94 10.76
C ARG A 113 10.20 1.02 11.22
N MET A 114 8.94 1.40 11.02
CA MET A 114 7.78 0.60 11.37
C MET A 114 7.83 -0.78 10.72
N LYS A 115 8.15 -0.87 9.42
CA LYS A 115 8.28 -2.14 8.71
C LYS A 115 9.47 -3.00 9.19
N GLN A 116 10.53 -2.40 9.73
CA GLN A 116 11.60 -3.15 10.41
C GLN A 116 11.09 -3.89 11.67
N PHE A 117 10.07 -3.35 12.34
CA PHE A 117 9.49 -3.92 13.56
C PHE A 117 8.12 -4.60 13.32
N LYS A 118 7.76 -4.89 12.06
CA LYS A 118 6.46 -5.42 11.65
C LYS A 118 6.05 -6.74 12.31
N SER A 119 7.02 -7.56 12.71
CA SER A 119 6.79 -8.81 13.44
C SER A 119 6.29 -8.60 14.87
N THR A 120 6.77 -7.55 15.55
CA THR A 120 6.43 -7.23 16.94
C THR A 120 5.29 -6.22 17.05
N GLY A 121 5.16 -5.33 16.06
CA GLY A 121 4.19 -4.23 16.09
C GLY A 121 4.55 -3.12 17.09
N ILE A 122 5.78 -3.12 17.65
CA ILE A 122 6.19 -2.17 18.68
C ILE A 122 7.59 -1.65 18.40
N TRP A 123 7.74 -0.33 18.42
CA TRP A 123 9.04 0.33 18.35
C TRP A 123 9.21 1.27 19.55
N ARG A 124 10.29 1.06 20.32
CA ARG A 124 10.68 1.89 21.45
C ARG A 124 11.98 2.61 21.11
N VAL A 125 12.02 3.92 21.32
CA VAL A 125 13.17 4.74 20.90
C VAL A 125 13.35 5.92 21.87
N SER A 126 14.60 6.26 22.19
CA SER A 126 14.89 7.48 22.94
C SER A 126 14.67 8.72 22.08
N ILE A 127 14.56 9.89 22.70
CA ILE A 127 14.38 11.14 21.94
C ILE A 127 15.60 11.45 21.06
N GLU A 128 16.81 11.16 21.53
CA GLU A 128 18.05 11.37 20.79
C GLU A 128 18.11 10.48 19.54
N GLU A 129 17.84 9.18 19.72
CA GLU A 129 17.88 8.23 18.60
C GLU A 129 16.72 8.49 17.63
N PHE A 130 15.55 8.90 18.13
CA PHE A 130 14.43 9.27 17.28
C PHE A 130 14.77 10.46 16.36
N ARG A 131 15.46 11.47 16.90
CA ARG A 131 15.93 12.61 16.11
C ARG A 131 16.92 12.20 15.04
N LYS A 132 17.92 11.41 15.43
CA LYS A 132 18.95 10.93 14.51
C LYS A 132 18.35 10.10 13.38
N MET A 133 17.45 9.18 13.71
CA MET A 133 16.84 8.28 12.73
C MET A 133 15.92 9.01 11.74
N LEU A 134 15.19 10.04 12.20
CA LEU A 134 14.28 10.82 11.36
C LEU A 134 14.89 12.10 10.77
N ASP A 135 16.19 12.33 11.00
CA ASP A 135 16.90 13.56 10.60
C ASP A 135 16.21 14.85 11.10
N ILE A 136 15.78 14.83 12.37
CA ILE A 136 15.07 15.94 13.00
C ILE A 136 16.09 16.91 13.61
N SER A 137 16.04 18.18 13.18
CA SER A 137 16.87 19.25 13.74
C SER A 137 16.80 19.31 15.27
N GLU A 138 17.95 19.37 15.93
CA GLU A 138 18.06 19.51 17.39
C GLU A 138 17.32 20.74 17.94
N LYS A 139 17.15 21.78 17.10
CA LYS A 139 16.44 23.03 17.46
C LYS A 139 14.95 22.81 17.73
N TYR A 140 14.34 21.78 17.15
CA TYR A 140 12.90 21.54 17.31
C TYR A 140 12.56 21.22 18.75
N LYS A 141 11.69 21.98 19.38
CA LYS A 141 11.13 21.65 20.70
C LYS A 141 10.13 20.50 20.57
N ILE A 142 9.76 19.88 21.70
CA ILE A 142 8.84 18.73 21.67
C ILE A 142 7.48 19.06 21.04
N GLY A 143 6.96 20.28 21.21
CA GLY A 143 5.72 20.72 20.57
C GLY A 143 5.86 20.89 19.05
N GLU A 144 7.06 21.22 18.56
CA GLU A 144 7.34 21.29 17.12
C GLU A 144 7.47 19.88 16.53
N ILE A 145 8.07 18.95 17.27
CA ILE A 145 8.08 17.52 16.91
C ILE A 145 6.64 17.00 16.82
N ASP A 146 5.77 17.32 17.78
CA ASP A 146 4.37 16.93 17.73
C ASP A 146 3.68 17.47 16.46
N LYS A 147 3.89 18.75 16.16
CA LYS A 147 3.21 19.45 15.06
C LYS A 147 3.71 19.03 13.69
N TRP A 148 5.03 18.93 13.51
CA TRP A 148 5.66 18.81 12.20
C TRP A 148 6.16 17.39 11.88
N VAL A 149 6.30 16.53 12.89
CA VAL A 149 6.80 15.15 12.71
C VAL A 149 5.71 14.15 13.03
N LEU A 150 5.20 14.14 14.27
CA LEU A 150 4.25 13.12 14.72
C LEU A 150 2.87 13.29 14.10
N LYS A 151 2.38 14.52 13.94
CA LYS A 151 1.06 14.77 13.34
C LYS A 151 0.98 14.31 11.87
N PRO A 152 1.96 14.60 11.00
CA PRO A 152 1.98 14.01 9.65
C PRO A 152 2.05 12.48 9.64
N ILE A 153 2.90 11.89 10.50
CA ILE A 153 2.99 10.42 10.66
C ILE A 153 1.63 9.85 11.04
N GLN A 154 0.98 10.41 12.06
CA GLN A 154 -0.33 9.96 12.51
C GLN A 154 -1.41 10.16 11.44
N LYS A 155 -1.35 11.24 10.66
CA LYS A 155 -2.33 11.53 9.60
C LYS A 155 -2.23 10.51 8.45
N GLU A 156 -1.02 10.13 8.03
CA GLU A 156 -0.84 9.26 6.86
C GLU A 156 -0.87 7.76 7.23
N LEU A 157 -0.46 7.40 8.45
CA LEU A 157 -0.29 6.00 8.87
C LEU A 157 -1.23 5.57 10.00
N GLY A 158 -1.87 6.52 10.69
CA GLY A 158 -2.74 6.32 11.86
C GLY A 158 -3.76 5.20 11.68
N ASP A 159 -4.72 5.44 10.80
CA ASP A 159 -5.89 4.56 10.65
C ASP A 159 -5.52 3.22 10.01
N ARG A 160 -4.65 3.26 9.00
CA ARG A 160 -4.23 2.07 8.25
C ARG A 160 -3.54 1.05 9.14
N PHE A 161 -2.63 1.52 9.99
CA PHE A 161 -1.79 0.67 10.83
C PHE A 161 -2.23 0.64 12.29
N ASN A 162 -3.38 1.25 12.63
CA ASN A 162 -3.81 1.44 14.03
C ASN A 162 -2.67 2.00 14.90
N LEU A 163 -1.96 2.98 14.35
CA LEU A 163 -0.75 3.53 14.96
C LEU A 163 -1.11 4.33 16.21
N LYS A 164 -0.46 3.98 17.33
CA LYS A 164 -0.55 4.66 18.61
C LYS A 164 0.83 5.13 19.03
N ILE A 165 0.89 6.39 19.46
CA ILE A 165 2.14 7.05 19.88
C ILE A 165 2.03 7.38 21.36
N LYS A 166 2.92 6.84 22.17
CA LYS A 166 3.03 7.13 23.61
C LYS A 166 4.36 7.81 23.91
N LYS A 167 4.31 8.96 24.58
CA LYS A 167 5.50 9.66 25.08
C LYS A 167 6.00 9.01 26.36
N LEU A 168 7.32 8.85 26.45
CA LEU A 168 8.02 8.48 27.66
C LEU A 168 8.58 9.72 28.32
N TYR A 169 8.58 9.73 29.65
CA TYR A 169 9.00 10.90 30.43
C TYR A 169 10.05 10.50 31.47
N ASN A 170 11.05 11.37 31.66
CA ASN A 170 12.03 11.21 32.71
C ASN A 170 11.41 11.56 34.07
N LYS A 171 11.37 10.59 34.98
CA LYS A 171 10.82 10.75 36.34
C LYS A 171 11.78 11.41 37.33
N LYS A 172 13.01 11.76 36.91
CA LYS A 172 14.12 12.14 37.82
C LYS A 172 14.23 13.64 38.13
N SER A 173 13.37 14.52 37.61
CA SER A 173 13.50 15.98 37.83
C SER A 173 12.43 16.58 38.74
N ARG A 174 12.83 17.52 39.61
CA ARG A 174 11.91 18.46 40.29
C ARG A 174 11.33 19.42 39.23
N GLY A 175 10.14 19.12 38.69
CA GLY A 175 9.45 19.95 37.69
C GLY A 175 8.60 19.14 36.71
N ARG A 176 8.10 19.78 35.63
CA ARG A 176 7.38 19.07 34.56
C ARG A 176 8.33 18.03 33.93
N PRO A 177 7.96 16.74 33.89
CA PRO A 177 8.81 15.70 33.32
C PRO A 177 9.16 16.01 31.86
N SER A 178 10.44 15.92 31.51
CA SER A 178 10.89 16.04 30.12
C SER A 178 10.61 14.74 29.36
N VAL A 179 10.33 14.85 28.06
CA VAL A 179 10.14 13.67 27.20
C VAL A 179 11.49 13.02 26.97
N SER A 180 11.59 11.73 27.29
CA SER A 180 12.80 10.91 27.14
C SER A 180 12.78 10.02 25.89
N GLY A 181 11.61 9.84 25.28
CA GLY A 181 11.46 9.01 24.09
C GLY A 181 10.01 8.71 23.75
N PHE A 182 9.83 7.73 22.87
CA PHE A 182 8.53 7.33 22.36
C PHE A 182 8.39 5.80 22.34
N ILE A 183 7.15 5.35 22.53
CA ILE A 183 6.71 4.00 22.19
C ILE A 183 5.66 4.13 21.11
N PHE A 184 5.95 3.54 19.95
CA PHE A 184 5.02 3.37 18.86
C PHE A 184 4.45 1.96 18.91
N THR A 185 3.15 1.84 18.72
CA THR A 185 2.46 0.55 18.60
C THR A 185 1.60 0.58 17.36
N PHE A 186 1.67 -0.46 16.54
CA PHE A 186 1.00 -0.56 15.25
C PHE A 186 0.62 -2.03 15.00
N LEU A 187 -0.19 -2.25 13.96
CA LEU A 187 -0.64 -3.57 13.57
C LEU A 187 0.56 -4.46 13.22
N ARG A 188 0.50 -5.72 13.65
CA ARG A 188 1.52 -6.71 13.32
C ARG A 188 1.27 -7.26 11.93
N GLU A 189 2.32 -7.66 11.23
CA GLU A 189 2.22 -8.18 9.86
C GLU A 189 1.30 -9.40 9.73
N ASP A 190 1.29 -10.31 10.70
CA ASP A 190 0.40 -11.48 10.71
C ASP A 190 -1.08 -11.08 10.79
N LEU A 191 -1.37 -10.01 11.52
CA LEU A 191 -2.71 -9.43 11.64
C LEU A 191 -3.07 -8.59 10.42
N GLU A 192 -2.13 -7.86 9.82
CA GLU A 192 -2.28 -7.18 8.53
C GLU A 192 -2.72 -8.17 7.45
N GLN A 193 -1.95 -9.25 7.26
CA GLN A 193 -2.25 -10.28 6.28
C GLN A 193 -3.58 -11.01 6.55
N ARG A 194 -3.99 -11.16 7.81
CA ARG A 194 -5.32 -11.73 8.14
C ARG A 194 -6.45 -10.75 7.80
N LYS A 195 -6.25 -9.46 8.03
CA LYS A 195 -7.21 -8.40 7.69
C LYS A 195 -7.33 -8.23 6.17
N GLU A 196 -6.22 -8.35 5.45
CA GLU A 196 -6.21 -8.31 3.99
C GLU A 196 -6.89 -9.53 3.40
N ARG A 197 -6.56 -10.75 3.85
CA ARG A 197 -7.26 -11.98 3.43
C ARG A 197 -8.75 -11.92 3.71
N SER A 198 -9.19 -11.33 4.83
CA SER A 198 -10.63 -11.20 5.12
C SER A 198 -11.33 -10.15 4.25
N ILE A 199 -10.63 -9.09 3.83
CA ILE A 199 -11.15 -8.10 2.88
C ILE A 199 -11.19 -8.66 1.45
N GLU A 200 -10.15 -9.39 1.06
CA GLU A 200 -10.03 -10.02 -0.26
C GLU A 200 -11.05 -11.14 -0.42
N ASN A 201 -11.23 -11.98 0.60
CA ASN A 201 -12.31 -12.98 0.64
C ASN A 201 -13.71 -12.32 0.59
N LYS A 202 -13.90 -11.13 1.17
CA LYS A 202 -15.16 -10.37 1.05
C LYS A 202 -15.41 -9.81 -0.36
N LYS A 203 -14.37 -9.48 -1.13
CA LYS A 203 -14.51 -9.08 -2.54
C LYS A 203 -14.67 -10.28 -3.48
N ILE A 204 -14.05 -11.42 -3.15
CA ILE A 204 -14.10 -12.65 -3.93
C ILE A 204 -15.46 -13.38 -3.77
N ASP A 205 -16.25 -13.08 -2.75
CA ASP A 205 -17.52 -13.78 -2.51
C ASP A 205 -18.75 -13.20 -3.27
N LYS A 206 -18.80 -11.87 -3.54
CA LYS A 206 -19.96 -11.28 -4.23
C LYS A 206 -20.06 -11.69 -5.70
N ASP A 207 -18.94 -11.72 -6.42
CA ASP A 207 -18.94 -12.10 -7.84
C ASP A 207 -19.15 -13.61 -8.02
N SER A 208 -18.61 -14.44 -7.11
CA SER A 208 -18.89 -15.88 -7.06
C SER A 208 -20.37 -16.15 -6.73
N PHE A 209 -20.94 -15.42 -5.78
CA PHE A 209 -22.36 -15.51 -5.45
C PHE A 209 -23.23 -15.10 -6.65
N ILE A 210 -22.98 -13.95 -7.27
CA ILE A 210 -23.73 -13.47 -8.44
C ILE A 210 -23.65 -14.46 -9.60
N SER A 211 -22.45 -14.96 -9.93
CA SER A 211 -22.26 -15.92 -11.02
C SER A 211 -22.95 -17.26 -10.77
N TYR A 212 -23.04 -17.72 -9.52
CA TYR A 212 -23.74 -18.95 -9.17
C TYR A 212 -25.24 -18.91 -9.51
N PHE A 213 -25.88 -17.75 -9.35
CA PHE A 213 -27.33 -17.57 -9.60
C PHE A 213 -27.65 -17.02 -10.99
N LEU A 214 -26.69 -16.40 -11.68
CA LEU A 214 -26.89 -15.89 -13.03
C LEU A 214 -27.31 -17.02 -13.98
N HIS A 215 -28.28 -16.75 -14.86
CA HIS A 215 -28.88 -17.70 -15.80
C HIS A 215 -29.63 -18.89 -15.19
N ARG A 216 -29.66 -19.04 -13.86
CA ARG A 216 -30.55 -20.00 -13.22
C ARG A 216 -32.01 -19.56 -13.39
N LYS A 217 -32.90 -20.54 -13.32
CA LYS A 217 -34.32 -20.35 -13.58
C LYS A 217 -35.11 -20.52 -12.29
N VAL A 218 -36.24 -19.84 -12.23
CA VAL A 218 -37.24 -20.02 -11.17
C VAL A 218 -38.58 -20.32 -11.81
N ARG A 219 -39.40 -21.14 -11.16
CA ARG A 219 -40.77 -21.43 -11.56
C ARG A 219 -41.73 -20.80 -10.57
N MET A 220 -42.59 -19.91 -11.07
CA MET A 220 -43.55 -19.18 -10.24
C MET A 220 -44.95 -19.27 -10.81
N TYR A 221 -45.96 -19.34 -9.95
CA TYR A 221 -47.37 -19.31 -10.35
C TYR A 221 -47.84 -17.86 -10.49
N ASP A 222 -48.25 -17.49 -11.70
CA ASP A 222 -48.87 -16.21 -11.99
C ASP A 222 -50.38 -16.29 -11.72
N ARG A 223 -50.84 -15.48 -10.78
CA ARG A 223 -52.24 -15.43 -10.35
C ARG A 223 -53.16 -14.77 -11.38
N MET A 224 -52.62 -13.91 -12.24
CA MET A 224 -53.39 -13.20 -13.27
C MET A 224 -53.71 -14.14 -14.43
N THR A 225 -52.72 -14.90 -14.90
CA THR A 225 -52.86 -15.84 -16.02
C THR A 225 -53.24 -17.26 -15.57
N LYS A 226 -53.20 -17.54 -14.26
CA LYS A 226 -53.42 -18.88 -13.67
C LYS A 226 -52.48 -19.96 -14.23
N MET A 227 -51.26 -19.57 -14.58
CA MET A 227 -50.24 -20.44 -15.18
C MET A 227 -48.93 -20.39 -14.41
N PHE A 228 -48.08 -21.41 -14.58
CA PHE A 228 -46.71 -21.39 -14.08
C PHE A 228 -45.78 -20.81 -15.13
N ASN A 229 -45.11 -19.71 -14.81
CA ASN A 229 -44.10 -19.10 -15.66
C ASN A 229 -42.70 -19.55 -15.23
N ILE A 230 -41.80 -19.67 -16.21
CA ILE A 230 -40.38 -19.90 -15.96
C ILE A 230 -39.65 -18.58 -16.20
N LEU A 231 -38.96 -18.09 -15.17
CA LEU A 231 -38.22 -16.84 -15.22
C LEU A 231 -36.72 -17.13 -15.12
N ALA A 232 -35.91 -16.62 -16.04
CA ALA A 232 -34.46 -16.71 -15.98
C ALA A 232 -33.86 -15.45 -15.35
N ILE A 233 -32.87 -15.61 -14.47
CA ILE A 233 -32.13 -14.49 -13.87
C ILE A 233 -31.17 -13.91 -14.92
N GLU A 234 -31.50 -12.74 -15.45
CA GLU A 234 -30.73 -12.03 -16.48
C GLU A 234 -29.57 -11.22 -15.87
N SER A 235 -29.81 -10.62 -14.70
CA SER A 235 -28.76 -9.90 -13.97
C SER A 235 -29.07 -9.78 -12.48
N MET A 236 -28.03 -9.62 -11.68
CA MET A 236 -28.12 -9.48 -10.23
C MET A 236 -27.12 -8.43 -9.74
N ARG A 237 -27.51 -7.62 -8.76
CA ARG A 237 -26.64 -6.64 -8.08
C ARG A 237 -26.90 -6.65 -6.59
N ILE A 238 -25.84 -6.54 -5.79
CA ILE A 238 -25.89 -6.45 -4.33
C ILE A 238 -25.43 -5.05 -3.94
N LYS A 239 -26.30 -4.29 -3.28
CA LYS A 239 -26.01 -2.93 -2.79
C LYS A 239 -25.06 -2.98 -1.57
N GLU A 240 -24.61 -1.81 -1.13
CA GLU A 240 -23.71 -1.67 0.04
C GLU A 240 -24.40 -2.04 1.37
N ASP A 241 -25.72 -1.90 1.43
CA ASP A 241 -26.61 -2.23 2.54
C ASP A 241 -27.09 -3.70 2.53
N GLU A 242 -26.47 -4.56 1.72
CA GLU A 242 -26.81 -5.99 1.52
C GLU A 242 -28.15 -6.27 0.82
N THR A 243 -28.87 -5.24 0.35
CA THR A 243 -30.07 -5.39 -0.48
C THR A 243 -29.72 -6.01 -1.85
N VAL A 244 -30.53 -6.97 -2.29
CA VAL A 244 -30.33 -7.70 -3.55
C VAL A 244 -31.37 -7.28 -4.60
N LEU A 245 -30.91 -6.87 -5.77
CA LEU A 245 -31.74 -6.57 -6.93
C LEU A 245 -31.47 -7.60 -8.03
N ILE A 246 -32.53 -8.26 -8.51
CA ILE A 246 -32.45 -9.14 -9.68
C ILE A 246 -33.36 -8.64 -10.79
N ARG A 247 -32.90 -8.79 -12.04
CA ARG A 247 -33.76 -8.69 -13.22
C ARG A 247 -33.99 -10.10 -13.74
N VAL A 248 -35.26 -10.46 -13.91
CA VAL A 248 -35.65 -11.74 -14.47
C VAL A 248 -36.41 -11.54 -15.77
N GLN A 249 -36.32 -12.53 -16.65
CA GLN A 249 -36.99 -12.56 -17.94
C GLN A 249 -37.85 -13.82 -18.03
N ASN A 250 -39.14 -13.65 -18.34
CA ASN A 250 -40.03 -14.76 -18.62
C ASN A 250 -39.60 -15.43 -19.93
N MET A 251 -39.47 -16.75 -19.90
CA MET A 251 -38.99 -17.54 -21.02
C MET A 251 -40.01 -17.68 -22.16
N ASP A 252 -41.30 -17.47 -21.89
CA ASP A 252 -42.37 -17.69 -22.86
C ASP A 252 -42.69 -16.42 -23.67
N ASP A 253 -42.83 -15.28 -23.00
CA ASP A 253 -43.24 -14.00 -23.61
C ASP A 253 -42.12 -12.94 -23.63
N MET A 254 -40.92 -13.30 -23.14
CA MET A 254 -39.75 -12.43 -23.04
C MET A 254 -39.94 -11.19 -22.14
N TYR A 255 -41.02 -11.13 -21.38
CA TYR A 255 -41.31 -10.01 -20.47
C TYR A 255 -40.28 -9.94 -19.35
N LYS A 256 -39.85 -8.72 -19.00
CA LYS A 256 -38.81 -8.49 -17.99
C LYS A 256 -39.38 -7.83 -16.75
N GLN A 257 -39.00 -8.35 -15.59
CA GLN A 257 -39.40 -7.82 -14.29
C GLN A 257 -38.17 -7.68 -13.37
N VAL A 258 -38.25 -6.74 -12.42
CA VAL A 258 -37.23 -6.54 -11.39
C VAL A 258 -37.81 -6.94 -10.04
N PHE A 259 -37.04 -7.69 -9.27
CA PHE A 259 -37.34 -8.03 -7.88
C PHE A 259 -36.28 -7.43 -6.96
N GLU A 260 -36.72 -6.95 -5.81
CA GLU A 260 -35.87 -6.42 -4.74
C GLU A 260 -36.05 -7.25 -3.48
N PHE A 261 -34.95 -7.64 -2.86
CA PHE A 261 -34.92 -8.41 -1.61
C PHE A 261 -34.11 -7.65 -0.56
N GLU A 262 -34.67 -7.55 0.63
CA GLU A 262 -34.11 -6.83 1.78
C GLU A 262 -32.74 -7.35 2.25
N SER A 263 -32.35 -8.56 1.87
CA SER A 263 -31.02 -9.12 2.19
C SER A 263 -30.68 -10.31 1.29
N ILE A 264 -29.40 -10.71 1.30
CA ILE A 264 -28.90 -11.95 0.68
C ILE A 264 -29.71 -13.17 1.15
N ARG A 265 -29.95 -13.29 2.45
CA ARG A 265 -30.69 -14.42 3.04
C ARG A 265 -32.15 -14.47 2.57
N HIS A 266 -32.79 -13.31 2.38
CA HIS A 266 -34.14 -13.24 1.82
C HIS A 266 -34.18 -13.78 0.38
N PHE A 267 -33.22 -13.38 -0.45
CA PHE A 267 -33.08 -13.92 -1.80
C PHE A 267 -32.81 -15.43 -1.81
N GLU A 268 -31.89 -15.95 -1.00
CA GLU A 268 -31.56 -17.39 -0.97
C GLU A 268 -32.77 -18.24 -0.57
N ASN A 269 -33.54 -17.79 0.44
CA ASN A 269 -34.77 -18.48 0.85
C ASN A 269 -35.81 -18.50 -0.27
N TRP A 270 -35.96 -17.39 -1.00
CA TRP A 270 -36.84 -17.31 -2.16
C TRP A 270 -36.36 -18.23 -3.28
N PHE A 271 -35.08 -18.20 -3.62
CA PHE A 271 -34.51 -19.03 -4.68
C PHE A 271 -34.56 -20.53 -4.33
N SER A 272 -34.33 -20.91 -3.07
CA SER A 272 -34.48 -22.30 -2.60
C SER A 272 -35.90 -22.84 -2.80
N LYS A 273 -36.91 -21.96 -2.69
CA LYS A 273 -38.32 -22.33 -2.83
C LYS A 273 -38.80 -22.42 -4.29
N TYR A 274 -38.28 -21.57 -5.17
CA TYR A 274 -38.79 -21.41 -6.54
C TYR A 274 -37.77 -21.78 -7.62
N GLY A 275 -36.50 -21.94 -7.28
CA GLY A 275 -35.41 -22.27 -8.19
C GLY A 275 -35.56 -23.66 -8.80
N ILE A 276 -35.19 -23.77 -10.08
CA ILE A 276 -35.12 -25.01 -10.86
C ILE A 276 -33.79 -25.12 -11.60
#